data_AF-A0A2P2JLX5-F1
#
_entry.id   AF-A0A2P2JLX5-F1
#
_cell.length_a   1.000
_cell.length_b   1.000
_cell.length_c   1.000
_cell.angle_alpha   90.00
_cell.angle_beta   90.00
_cell.angle_gamma   90.00
#
_symmetry.space_group_name_H-M   'P 1'
#
loop_
_entity.id
_entity.type
_entity.pdbx_description
1 polymer ?
#
loop_
_entity_poly.entity_id
_entity_poly.type
_entity_poly.pdbx_seq_one_letter_code
_entity_poly.pdbx_strand_id
1 'polypeptide(L)'
;MAGFCDKAKALCLLLMTMSYGLCLVSVSAELQRFEHPTKGDGSLSFLVVGDWGRKGAFNQSEVAAQMGRIGQKLDIDFVVSTGDNFYDNGLKSEHDQAFEDSFTKIYKAESLQKQWYSILGNHDYRGDVEAQLSHHLRNLDSRWLCLRSFIVNAGTTYV
;
A
#
# COMPACT_ATOMS: atom_id res chain seq x y z
N MET A 1 -39.65 36.74 -37.19
CA MET A 1 -38.21 36.42 -37.35
C MET A 1 -37.38 36.61 -36.06
N ALA A 2 -37.79 37.41 -35.06
CA ALA A 2 -37.00 37.60 -33.83
C ALA A 2 -36.90 36.36 -32.91
N GLY A 3 -38.00 35.63 -32.68
CA GLY A 3 -38.04 34.53 -31.70
C GLY A 3 -37.29 33.23 -32.07
N PHE A 4 -36.82 33.09 -33.31
CA PHE A 4 -35.98 31.95 -33.71
C PHE A 4 -34.51 32.16 -33.30
N CYS A 5 -34.06 33.41 -33.29
CA CYS A 5 -32.71 33.80 -32.88
C CYS A 5 -32.48 33.58 -31.39
N ASP A 6 -33.50 33.85 -30.55
CA ASP A 6 -33.38 33.73 -29.09
C ASP A 6 -33.33 32.27 -28.61
N LYS A 7 -34.07 31.37 -29.27
CA LYS A 7 -34.03 29.92 -28.98
C LYS A 7 -32.68 29.30 -29.35
N ALA A 8 -32.09 29.74 -30.46
CA ALA A 8 -30.76 29.29 -30.88
C ALA A 8 -29.65 29.74 -29.92
N LYS A 9 -29.74 30.98 -29.41
CA LYS A 9 -28.81 31.50 -28.39
C LYS A 9 -28.92 30.75 -27.06
N ALA A 10 -30.15 30.46 -26.61
CA ALA A 10 -30.39 29.69 -25.39
C ALA A 10 -29.83 28.26 -25.49
N LEU A 11 -30.00 27.61 -26.66
CA LEU A 11 -29.44 26.27 -26.91
C LEU A 11 -27.91 26.29 -26.93
N CYS A 12 -27.28 27.28 -27.58
CA CYS A 12 -25.83 27.45 -27.55
C CYS A 12 -25.30 27.67 -26.13
N LEU A 13 -25.99 28.48 -25.33
CA LEU A 13 -25.58 28.73 -23.95
C LEU A 13 -25.68 27.46 -23.09
N LEU A 14 -26.75 26.66 -23.27
CA LEU A 14 -26.93 25.38 -22.59
C LEU A 14 -25.87 24.35 -22.99
N LEU A 15 -25.53 24.28 -24.27
CA LEU A 15 -24.46 23.39 -24.76
C LEU A 15 -23.08 23.83 -24.25
N MET A 16 -22.83 25.14 -24.14
CA MET A 16 -21.59 25.67 -23.56
C MET A 16 -21.49 25.47 -22.05
N THR A 17 -22.59 25.54 -21.29
CA THR A 17 -22.55 25.24 -19.84
C THR A 17 -22.37 23.75 -19.57
N MET A 18 -22.99 22.88 -20.37
CA MET A 18 -22.79 21.44 -20.28
C MET A 18 -21.35 21.04 -20.63
N SER A 19 -20.74 21.65 -21.67
CA SER A 19 -19.34 21.39 -22.01
C SER A 19 -18.36 21.90 -20.94
N TYR A 20 -18.63 23.05 -20.32
CA TYR A 20 -17.84 23.55 -19.19
C TYR A 20 -17.99 22.66 -17.94
N GLY A 21 -19.19 22.15 -17.66
CA GLY A 21 -19.44 21.24 -16.54
C GLY A 21 -18.81 19.86 -16.70
N LEU A 22 -18.66 19.37 -17.94
CA LEU A 22 -17.98 18.11 -18.28
C LEU A 22 -16.44 18.21 -18.23
N CYS A 23 -15.88 19.42 -18.31
CA CYS A 23 -14.43 19.64 -18.29
C CYS A 23 -13.85 19.87 -16.88
N LEU A 24 -14.67 19.89 -15.83
CA LEU A 24 -14.21 20.00 -14.44
C LEU A 24 -14.07 18.63 -13.78
N VAL A 25 -13.21 17.78 -14.35
CA VAL A 25 -12.75 16.57 -13.66
C VAL A 25 -11.54 16.99 -12.81
N SER A 26 -11.75 17.20 -11.51
CA SER A 26 -10.65 17.45 -10.59
C SER A 26 -9.78 16.20 -10.46
N VAL A 27 -8.65 16.16 -11.14
CA VAL A 27 -7.63 15.14 -10.93
C VAL A 27 -6.76 15.59 -9.75
N SER A 28 -6.94 14.94 -8.59
CA SER A 28 -6.01 15.07 -7.47
C SER A 28 -4.94 13.99 -7.57
N ALA A 29 -3.68 14.38 -7.61
CA ALA A 29 -2.53 13.47 -7.57
C ALA A 29 -2.04 13.19 -6.14
N GLU A 30 -2.92 13.38 -5.14
CA GLU A 30 -2.56 13.18 -3.75
C GLU A 30 -2.33 11.71 -3.43
N LEU A 31 -1.21 11.43 -2.76
CA LEU A 31 -0.91 10.10 -2.25
C LEU A 31 -1.84 9.77 -1.09
N GLN A 32 -2.27 8.51 -1.04
CA GLN A 32 -3.01 7.99 0.10
C GLN A 32 -2.17 8.15 1.37
N ARG A 33 -2.77 8.69 2.43
CA ARG A 33 -2.13 8.92 3.73
C ARG A 33 -2.67 7.93 4.75
N PHE A 34 -1.77 7.34 5.52
CA PHE A 34 -2.08 6.50 6.66
C PHE A 34 -1.50 7.15 7.91
N GLU A 35 -2.34 7.32 8.92
CA GLU A 35 -1.90 7.81 10.21
C GLU A 35 -1.42 6.63 11.06
N HIS A 36 -0.26 6.78 11.71
CA HIS A 36 0.25 5.84 12.68
C HIS A 36 0.64 6.59 13.97
N PRO A 37 -0.04 6.36 15.10
CA PRO A 37 0.26 7.08 16.32
C PRO A 37 1.66 6.72 16.84
N THR A 38 2.37 7.70 17.39
CA THR A 38 3.62 7.46 18.14
C THR A 38 3.31 6.82 19.48
N LYS A 39 4.34 6.28 20.14
CA LYS A 39 4.24 5.80 21.52
C LYS A 39 3.91 6.95 22.48
N GLY A 40 3.54 6.60 23.71
CA GLY A 40 3.14 7.57 24.74
C GLY A 40 4.23 8.60 25.10
N ASP A 41 5.49 8.28 24.84
CA ASP A 41 6.64 9.18 25.01
C ASP A 41 7.02 9.94 23.72
N GLY A 42 6.23 9.81 22.65
CA GLY A 42 6.48 10.40 21.34
C GLY A 42 7.51 9.65 20.50
N SER A 43 8.09 8.55 21.00
CA SER A 43 9.05 7.77 20.22
C SER A 43 8.36 6.91 19.15
N LEU A 44 9.15 6.52 18.15
CA LEU A 44 8.75 5.63 17.07
C LEU A 44 9.85 4.60 16.84
N SER A 45 9.49 3.33 16.68
CA SER A 45 10.40 2.22 16.45
C SER A 45 9.82 1.32 15.37
N PHE A 46 10.53 1.15 14.25
CA PHE A 46 10.08 0.29 13.16
C PHE A 46 11.25 -0.48 12.55
N LEU A 47 10.94 -1.57 11.87
CA LEU A 47 11.92 -2.32 11.09
C LEU A 47 11.77 -1.99 9.61
N VAL A 48 12.87 -2.06 8.87
CA VAL A 48 12.90 -1.93 7.42
C VAL A 48 13.49 -3.21 6.84
N VAL A 49 12.82 -3.81 5.86
CA VAL A 49 13.25 -5.02 5.18
C VAL A 49 12.97 -4.89 3.68
N GLY A 50 13.83 -5.45 2.85
CA GLY A 50 13.67 -5.54 1.40
C GLY A 50 14.14 -6.89 0.91
N ASP A 51 13.81 -7.23 -0.32
CA ASP A 51 14.42 -8.34 -1.05
C ASP A 51 14.25 -9.72 -0.37
N TRP A 52 13.06 -10.05 0.12
CA TRP A 52 12.93 -11.09 1.16
C TRP A 52 12.18 -12.36 0.76
N GLY A 53 11.11 -12.33 -0.03
CA GLY A 53 10.19 -13.48 -0.10
C GLY A 53 10.68 -14.64 -0.94
N ARG A 54 11.15 -15.69 -0.26
CA ARG A 54 11.68 -16.92 -0.86
C ARG A 54 11.24 -18.18 -0.09
N LYS A 55 10.01 -18.19 0.43
CA LYS A 55 9.41 -19.34 1.12
C LYS A 55 10.28 -19.90 2.25
N GLY A 56 10.97 -19.02 2.96
CA GLY A 56 11.88 -19.36 4.06
C GLY A 56 13.32 -19.71 3.64
N ALA A 57 13.61 -19.82 2.35
CA ALA A 57 14.95 -20.07 1.82
C ALA A 57 15.83 -18.80 1.81
N PHE A 58 17.11 -18.94 1.45
CA PHE A 58 18.09 -17.84 1.37
C PHE A 58 18.16 -16.99 2.65
N ASN A 59 18.21 -17.67 3.80
CA ASN A 59 18.25 -17.08 5.14
C ASN A 59 17.00 -16.27 5.52
N GLN A 60 15.91 -16.31 4.73
CA GLN A 60 14.71 -15.54 5.03
C GLN A 60 14.14 -15.90 6.42
N SER A 61 14.10 -17.19 6.76
CA SER A 61 13.61 -17.66 8.07
C SER A 61 14.50 -17.19 9.22
N GLU A 62 15.81 -17.19 9.02
CA GLU A 62 16.83 -16.77 9.97
C GLU A 62 16.75 -15.25 10.21
N VAL A 63 16.59 -14.46 9.15
CA VAL A 63 16.34 -13.02 9.24
C VAL A 63 15.02 -12.75 9.97
N ALA A 64 13.94 -13.47 9.64
CA ALA A 64 12.67 -13.35 10.34
C ALA A 64 12.79 -13.65 11.85
N ALA A 65 13.60 -14.64 12.23
CA ALA A 65 13.88 -14.94 13.63
C ALA A 65 14.63 -13.79 14.34
N GLN A 66 15.60 -13.16 13.69
CA GLN A 66 16.29 -11.99 14.25
C GLN A 66 15.38 -10.76 14.31
N MET A 67 14.59 -10.51 13.27
CA MET A 67 13.56 -9.47 13.27
C MET A 67 12.59 -9.65 14.43
N GLY A 68 12.18 -10.88 14.74
CA GLY A 68 11.33 -11.15 15.90
C GLY A 68 11.99 -10.75 17.23
N ARG A 69 13.27 -11.10 17.42
CA ARG A 69 14.02 -10.74 18.64
C ARG A 69 14.20 -9.22 18.79
N ILE A 70 14.58 -8.55 17.72
CA ILE A 70 14.77 -7.10 17.71
C ILE A 70 13.42 -6.39 17.84
N GLY A 71 12.39 -6.87 17.16
CA GLY A 71 11.02 -6.36 17.25
C GLY A 71 10.50 -6.38 18.68
N GLN A 72 10.79 -7.45 19.43
CA GLN A 72 10.42 -7.55 20.84
C GLN A 72 11.25 -6.61 21.71
N LYS A 73 12.57 -6.54 21.48
CA LYS A 73 13.47 -5.68 22.27
C LYS A 73 13.14 -4.19 22.12
N LEU A 74 12.75 -3.76 20.92
CA LEU A 74 12.46 -2.36 20.60
C LEU A 74 10.97 -2.01 20.74
N ASP A 75 10.11 -3.01 20.98
CA ASP A 75 8.66 -2.88 20.95
C ASP A 75 8.19 -2.13 19.70
N ILE A 76 8.40 -2.71 18.52
CA ILE A 76 8.18 -1.99 17.26
C ILE A 76 6.70 -1.65 17.01
N ASP A 77 6.48 -0.54 16.32
CA ASP A 77 5.17 -0.01 15.94
C ASP A 77 4.68 -0.63 14.62
N PHE A 78 5.57 -0.73 13.63
CA PHE A 78 5.29 -1.32 12.32
C PHE A 78 6.56 -1.83 11.61
N VAL A 79 6.38 -2.43 10.43
CA VAL A 79 7.45 -2.83 9.52
C VAL A 79 7.25 -2.13 8.17
N VAL A 80 8.36 -1.70 7.55
CA VAL A 80 8.38 -1.18 6.18
C VAL A 80 9.03 -2.22 5.27
N SER A 81 8.31 -2.64 4.22
CA SER A 81 8.89 -3.43 3.13
C SER A 81 9.24 -2.52 1.96
N THR A 82 10.51 -2.50 1.54
CA THR A 82 10.99 -1.67 0.42
C THR A 82 10.79 -2.31 -0.96
N GLY A 83 10.08 -3.44 -1.03
CA GLY A 83 9.79 -4.14 -2.27
C GLY A 83 10.67 -5.37 -2.50
N ASP A 84 10.50 -5.96 -3.68
CA ASP A 84 10.98 -7.30 -4.02
C ASP A 84 10.47 -8.33 -3.01
N ASN A 85 9.15 -8.27 -2.83
CA ASN A 85 8.41 -9.01 -1.82
C ASN A 85 8.35 -10.50 -2.15
N PHE A 86 8.25 -10.88 -3.43
CA PHE A 86 8.14 -12.28 -3.85
C PHE A 86 9.07 -12.59 -5.03
N TYR A 87 10.10 -13.38 -4.78
CA TYR A 87 11.06 -13.83 -5.79
C TYR A 87 10.65 -15.14 -6.47
N ASP A 88 11.04 -15.38 -7.73
CA ASP A 88 11.78 -14.46 -8.61
C ASP A 88 10.88 -13.57 -9.47
N ASN A 89 9.59 -13.88 -9.57
CA ASN A 89 8.67 -13.23 -10.53
C ASN A 89 7.32 -12.86 -9.92
N GLY A 90 7.31 -12.28 -8.71
CA GLY A 90 6.09 -11.83 -8.04
C GLY A 90 5.12 -12.98 -7.72
N LEU A 91 3.89 -12.61 -7.41
CA LEU A 91 2.77 -13.56 -7.26
C LEU A 91 2.13 -13.83 -8.63
N LYS A 92 1.47 -14.98 -8.80
CA LYS A 92 0.71 -15.29 -10.02
C LYS A 92 -0.75 -14.85 -10.00
N SER A 93 -1.31 -14.71 -8.81
CA SER A 93 -2.67 -14.23 -8.55
C SER A 93 -2.82 -13.94 -7.06
N GLU A 94 -3.97 -13.38 -6.65
CA GLU A 94 -4.29 -13.18 -5.24
C GLU A 94 -4.47 -14.49 -4.43
N HIS A 95 -4.56 -15.64 -5.11
CA HIS A 95 -4.62 -16.96 -4.48
C HIS A 95 -3.28 -17.72 -4.55
N ASP A 96 -2.19 -17.06 -4.93
CA ASP A 96 -0.88 -17.69 -4.98
C ASP A 96 -0.38 -18.00 -3.56
N GLN A 97 -0.15 -19.28 -3.28
CA GLN A 97 0.33 -19.78 -2.00
C GLN A 97 1.68 -19.17 -1.59
N ALA A 98 2.46 -18.63 -2.54
CA ALA A 98 3.69 -17.91 -2.28
C ALA A 98 3.51 -16.73 -1.31
N PHE A 99 2.32 -16.11 -1.26
CA PHE A 99 2.00 -15.09 -0.26
C PHE A 99 2.16 -15.65 1.16
N GLU A 100 1.38 -16.67 1.52
CA GLU A 100 1.48 -17.24 2.86
C GLU A 100 2.84 -17.89 3.12
N ASP A 101 3.39 -18.62 2.14
CA ASP A 101 4.64 -19.36 2.29
C ASP A 101 5.84 -18.43 2.51
N SER A 102 5.79 -17.21 1.96
CA SER A 102 6.88 -16.25 2.09
C SER A 102 6.60 -15.14 3.10
N PHE A 103 5.35 -14.88 3.47
CA PHE A 103 4.98 -13.82 4.39
C PHE A 103 4.35 -14.35 5.68
N THR A 104 3.12 -14.86 5.60
CA THR A 104 2.32 -15.27 6.78
C THR A 104 3.01 -16.35 7.60
N LYS A 105 3.54 -17.37 6.94
CA LYS A 105 4.21 -18.52 7.58
C LYS A 105 5.69 -18.25 7.89
N ILE A 106 6.25 -17.09 7.55
CA ILE A 106 7.64 -16.76 7.85
C ILE A 106 7.74 -15.81 9.04
N TYR A 107 7.00 -14.70 9.00
CA TYR A 107 7.07 -13.65 10.01
C TYR A 107 6.07 -13.89 11.15
N LYS A 108 6.20 -15.01 11.88
CA LYS A 108 5.23 -15.46 12.90
C LYS A 108 5.46 -14.88 14.31
N ALA A 109 6.60 -14.26 14.56
CA ALA A 109 6.91 -13.75 15.91
C ALA A 109 5.82 -12.76 16.36
N GLU A 110 5.44 -12.81 17.64
CA GLU A 110 4.40 -11.94 18.22
C GLU A 110 4.73 -10.46 18.02
N SER A 111 6.00 -10.10 18.18
CA SER A 111 6.53 -8.76 17.94
C SER A 111 6.43 -8.29 16.48
N LEU A 112 6.21 -9.19 15.53
CA LEU A 112 5.99 -8.90 14.11
C LEU A 112 4.51 -8.94 13.71
N GLN A 113 3.60 -9.17 14.66
CA GLN A 113 2.14 -9.04 14.44
C GLN A 113 1.73 -7.57 14.48
N LYS A 114 2.34 -6.78 13.60
CA LYS A 114 2.18 -5.33 13.44
C LYS A 114 1.81 -5.03 11.99
N GLN A 115 1.44 -3.79 11.67
CA GLN A 115 1.21 -3.40 10.28
C GLN A 115 2.51 -3.49 9.47
N TRP A 116 2.44 -4.06 8.27
CA TRP A 116 3.50 -4.02 7.27
C TRP A 116 3.10 -3.06 6.15
N TYR A 117 3.85 -1.97 6.03
CA TYR A 117 3.74 -0.98 4.99
C TYR A 117 4.69 -1.37 3.85
N SER A 118 4.13 -1.91 2.78
CA SER A 118 4.89 -2.51 1.69
C SER A 118 4.70 -1.74 0.39
N ILE A 119 5.78 -1.65 -0.38
CA ILE A 119 5.75 -1.22 -1.79
C ILE A 119 6.20 -2.36 -2.69
N LEU A 120 6.14 -2.15 -4.00
CA LEU A 120 6.55 -3.12 -5.01
C LEU A 120 7.99 -2.84 -5.46
N GLY A 121 8.77 -3.89 -5.64
CA GLY A 121 10.08 -3.84 -6.30
C GLY A 121 10.03 -4.43 -7.71
N ASN A 122 11.14 -4.40 -8.44
CA ASN A 122 11.18 -4.86 -9.83
C ASN A 122 10.86 -6.36 -10.03
N HIS A 123 11.14 -7.22 -9.05
CA HIS A 123 10.77 -8.64 -9.12
C HIS A 123 9.25 -8.83 -8.99
N ASP A 124 8.58 -7.98 -8.20
CA ASP A 124 7.12 -7.99 -8.06
C ASP A 124 6.41 -7.63 -9.37
N TYR A 125 6.98 -6.68 -10.12
CA TYR A 125 6.47 -6.25 -11.43
C TYR A 125 6.60 -7.30 -12.54
N ARG A 126 7.28 -8.43 -12.30
CA ARG A 126 7.34 -9.55 -13.25
C ARG A 126 6.17 -10.53 -13.12
N GLY A 127 5.36 -10.38 -12.06
CA GLY A 127 4.18 -11.18 -11.81
C GLY A 127 2.87 -10.37 -11.89
N ASP A 128 1.84 -10.89 -11.24
CA ASP A 128 0.58 -10.20 -10.99
C ASP A 128 0.78 -9.18 -9.86
N VAL A 129 0.96 -7.93 -10.28
CA VAL A 129 1.07 -6.81 -9.35
C VAL A 129 -0.24 -6.54 -8.62
N GLU A 130 -1.38 -6.68 -9.31
CA GLU A 130 -2.69 -6.36 -8.73
C GLU A 130 -3.03 -7.33 -7.60
N ALA A 131 -2.55 -8.57 -7.66
CA ALA A 131 -2.62 -9.51 -6.55
C ALA A 131 -2.03 -8.93 -5.26
N GLN A 132 -0.84 -8.33 -5.31
CA GLN A 132 -0.19 -7.74 -4.14
C GLN A 132 -0.94 -6.52 -3.60
N LEU A 133 -1.60 -5.76 -4.48
CA LEU A 133 -2.38 -4.57 -4.14
C LEU A 133 -3.80 -4.90 -3.66
N SER A 134 -4.26 -6.14 -3.86
CA SER A 134 -5.67 -6.48 -3.69
C SER A 134 -6.10 -6.51 -2.23
N HIS A 135 -7.38 -6.22 -2.00
CA HIS A 135 -8.00 -6.39 -0.69
C HIS A 135 -8.01 -7.85 -0.22
N HIS A 136 -7.91 -8.81 -1.14
CA HIS A 136 -7.91 -10.23 -0.79
C HIS A 136 -6.72 -10.59 0.10
N LEU A 137 -5.49 -10.21 -0.27
CA LEU A 137 -4.32 -10.51 0.55
C LEU A 137 -4.36 -9.81 1.92
N ARG A 138 -4.90 -8.59 1.98
CA ARG A 138 -5.14 -7.89 3.26
C ARG A 138 -6.17 -8.59 4.13
N ASN A 139 -7.16 -9.24 3.53
CA ASN A 139 -8.16 -10.03 4.26
C ASN A 139 -7.59 -11.39 4.72
N LEU A 140 -6.66 -11.97 3.95
CA LEU A 140 -5.93 -13.18 4.36
C LEU A 140 -4.99 -12.90 5.53
N ASP A 141 -4.29 -11.77 5.52
CA ASP A 141 -3.39 -11.34 6.58
C ASP A 141 -3.48 -9.82 6.77
N SER A 142 -4.12 -9.39 7.85
CA SER A 142 -4.40 -7.97 8.14
C SER A 142 -3.15 -7.11 8.30
N ARG A 143 -1.98 -7.75 8.52
CA ARG A 143 -0.69 -7.07 8.55
C ARG A 143 -0.30 -6.53 7.18
N TRP A 144 -0.82 -7.08 6.08
CA TRP A 144 -0.41 -6.73 4.73
C TRP A 144 -1.10 -5.46 4.21
N LEU A 145 -0.32 -4.38 4.08
CA LEU A 145 -0.70 -3.19 3.33
C LEU A 145 0.33 -2.95 2.23
N CYS A 146 -0.02 -3.25 0.99
CA CYS A 146 0.83 -2.95 -0.16
C CYS A 146 0.12 -1.96 -1.10
N LEU A 147 0.83 -0.89 -1.46
CA LEU A 147 0.40 0.12 -2.41
C LEU A 147 1.61 0.54 -3.27
N ARG A 148 1.35 1.07 -4.47
CA ARG A 148 2.42 1.56 -5.35
C ARG A 148 3.16 2.75 -4.73
N SER A 149 2.41 3.64 -4.08
CA SER A 149 2.91 4.82 -3.38
C SER A 149 1.89 5.27 -2.34
N PHE A 150 2.37 5.69 -1.18
CA PHE A 150 1.56 6.21 -0.08
C PHE A 150 2.45 6.95 0.90
N ILE A 151 1.83 7.68 1.83
CA ILE A 151 2.50 8.37 2.92
C ILE A 151 2.04 7.73 4.23
N VAL A 152 2.99 7.43 5.12
CA VAL A 152 2.70 7.11 6.52
C VAL A 152 3.08 8.33 7.35
N ASN A 153 2.08 8.95 7.95
CA ASN A 153 2.26 10.03 8.91
C ASN A 153 2.42 9.40 10.29
N ALA A 154 3.66 9.36 10.79
CA ALA A 154 3.96 8.90 12.14
C ALA A 154 4.53 10.07 12.95
N GLY A 155 3.68 10.72 13.74
CA GLY A 155 4.04 11.90 14.52
C GLY A 155 2.83 12.55 15.18
N THR A 156 3.06 13.40 16.17
CA THR A 156 2.01 14.25 16.75
C THR A 156 1.72 15.38 15.77
N THR A 157 0.59 15.32 15.07
CA THR A 157 0.06 16.47 14.35
C THR A 157 -0.44 17.46 15.39
N TYR A 158 0.43 18.39 15.82
CA TYR A 158 -0.05 19.62 16.45
C TYR A 158 -0.76 20.40 15.34
N VAL A 159 -2.08 20.21 15.23
CA VAL A 159 -2.96 21.11 14.47
C VAL A 159 -3.56 22.12 15.44
#